data_AF-A0A6L6E459-F1
#
_entry.id   AF-A0A6L6E459-F1
#
_cell.length_a   1.000
_cell.length_b   1.000
_cell.length_c   1.000
_cell.angle_alpha   90.00
_cell.angle_beta   90.00
_cell.angle_gamma   90.00
#
_symmetry.space_group_name_H-M   'P 1'
#
loop_
_entity.id
_entity.type
_entity.pdbx_description
1 polymer ?
#
loop_
_entity_poly.entity_id
_entity_poly.type
_entity_poly.pdbx_seq_one_letter_code
_entity_poly.pdbx_strand_id
1 'polypeptide(L)' 'MTSSTSPQLRIRAALASDVRGIQALREPSEGKVLLHHDLVGLFEKVQEFMVVEDQSGKLLAAGALHIMW' A
#
# COMPACT_ATOMS: atom_id res chain seq x y z
N MET A 1 -19.87 -26.38 12.30
CA MET A 1 -19.61 -25.71 11.01
C MET A 1 -19.31 -24.25 11.30
N THR A 2 -18.04 -23.89 11.49
CA THR A 2 -17.61 -22.51 11.70
C THR A 2 -17.46 -21.86 10.32
N SER A 3 -18.41 -21.02 9.93
CA SER A 3 -18.32 -20.19 8.74
C SER A 3 -17.18 -19.19 8.91
N SER A 4 -16.05 -19.42 8.24
CA SER A 4 -15.00 -18.41 8.10
C SER A 4 -15.56 -17.25 7.27
N THR A 5 -15.91 -16.15 7.93
CA THR A 5 -16.23 -14.90 7.23
C THR A 5 -14.94 -14.38 6.62
N SER A 6 -14.73 -14.63 5.33
CA SER A 6 -13.63 -14.02 4.59
C SER A 6 -13.80 -12.50 4.65
N PRO A 7 -12.79 -11.73 5.08
CA PRO A 7 -12.87 -10.27 5.06
C PRO A 7 -13.12 -9.84 3.61
N GLN A 8 -14.11 -8.95 3.39
CA GLN A 8 -14.24 -8.35 2.07
C GLN A 8 -13.10 -7.36 1.88
N LEU A 9 -12.20 -7.71 0.98
CA LEU A 9 -11.04 -6.91 0.61
C LEU A 9 -11.29 -6.30 -0.76
N ARG A 10 -11.01 -5.00 -0.89
CA ARG A 10 -11.05 -4.31 -2.18
C ARG A 10 -9.63 -3.98 -2.60
N ILE A 11 -9.30 -4.31 -3.85
CA ILE A 11 -8.04 -3.94 -4.49
C ILE A 11 -8.33 -2.80 -5.47
N ARG A 12 -7.58 -1.70 -5.36
CA ARG A 12 -7.72 -0.54 -6.26
C ARG A 12 -6.38 0.15 -6.50
N ALA A 13 -6.34 1.00 -7.52
CA ALA A 13 -5.22 1.92 -7.70
C ALA A 13 -5.09 2.86 -6.49
N ALA A 14 -3.85 3.18 -6.13
CA ALA A 14 -3.56 4.11 -5.05
C ALA A 14 -3.94 5.55 -5.42
N LEU A 15 -4.39 6.30 -4.44
CA LEU A 15 -4.63 7.74 -4.52
C LEU A 15 -3.56 8.49 -3.73
N ALA A 16 -3.41 9.79 -4.00
CA ALA A 16 -2.49 10.64 -3.24
C ALA A 16 -2.78 10.62 -1.72
N SER A 17 -4.03 10.45 -1.32
CA SER A 17 -4.43 10.31 0.09
C SER A 17 -3.85 9.06 0.76
N ASP A 18 -3.54 8.01 0.00
CA ASP A 18 -3.05 6.74 0.52
C ASP A 18 -1.54 6.77 0.82
N VAL A 19 -0.79 7.74 0.29
CA VAL A 19 0.68 7.80 0.36
C VAL A 19 1.20 7.73 1.80
N ARG A 20 0.55 8.42 2.74
CA ARG A 20 0.93 8.36 4.16
C ARG A 20 0.66 6.98 4.77
N GLY A 21 -0.42 6.31 4.37
CA GLY A 21 -0.71 4.94 4.78
C GLY A 21 0.30 3.95 4.22
N ILE A 22 0.71 4.13 2.96
CA ILE A 22 1.75 3.33 2.31
C ILE A 22 3.09 3.52 3.04
N GLN A 23 3.48 4.75 3.40
CA GLN A 23 4.69 5.01 4.16
C GLN A 23 4.66 4.31 5.52
N ALA A 24 3.54 4.41 6.26
CA ALA A 24 3.38 3.75 7.56
C ALA A 24 3.48 2.22 7.46
N LEU A 25 3.03 1.62 6.36
CA LEU A 25 3.20 0.18 6.11
C LEU A 25 4.65 -0.21 5.81
N ARG A 26 5.45 0.70 5.24
CA ARG A 26 6.86 0.47 4.90
C ARG A 26 7.78 0.65 6.10
N GLU A 27 7.52 1.65 6.94
CA GLU A 27 8.36 2.08 8.08
C GLU A 27 8.97 0.92 8.89
N PRO A 28 8.25 -0.15 9.30
CA PRO A 28 8.82 -1.24 10.10
C PRO A 28 9.90 -2.07 9.38
N SER A 29 9.87 -2.06 8.04
CA SER A 29 10.72 -2.83 7.15
C SER A 29 11.82 -2.00 6.48
N GLU A 30 11.76 -0.67 6.60
CA GLU A 30 12.80 0.23 6.11
C GLU A 30 14.12 0.01 6.84
N GLY A 31 15.22 0.07 6.10
CA GLY A 31 16.57 -0.17 6.62
C GLY A 31 16.88 -1.64 6.97
N LYS A 32 15.91 -2.54 6.84
CA LYS A 32 16.09 -4.00 6.98
C LYS A 32 16.01 -4.69 5.63
N VAL A 33 14.88 -4.52 4.94
CA VAL A 33 14.59 -5.17 3.66
C VAL A 33 14.19 -4.14 2.61
N LEU A 34 13.49 -3.07 3.02
CA LEU A 34 13.12 -1.99 2.13
C LEU A 34 14.15 -0.86 2.18
N LEU A 35 14.47 -0.32 1.00
CA LEU A 35 15.16 0.96 0.90
C LEU A 35 14.26 2.08 1.40
N HIS A 36 14.88 3.02 2.11
CA HIS A 36 14.22 4.24 2.54
C HIS A 36 13.76 5.04 1.32
N HIS A 37 12.57 5.62 1.40
CA HIS A 37 12.01 6.47 0.37
C HIS A 37 11.54 7.76 1.01
N ASP A 38 11.86 8.91 0.39
CA ASP A 38 11.23 10.15 0.81
C ASP A 38 9.75 10.16 0.40
N LEU A 39 8.97 10.89 1.20
CA LEU A 39 7.54 11.04 1.08
C LEU A 39 7.18 11.73 -0.25
N VAL A 40 7.98 12.71 -0.69
CA VAL A 40 7.81 13.35 -2.01
C VAL A 40 7.93 12.32 -3.13
N GLY A 41 8.95 11.47 -3.09
CA GLY A 41 9.11 10.45 -4.11
C GLY A 41 7.99 9.40 -4.11
N LEU A 42 7.36 9.13 -2.97
CA LEU A 42 6.19 8.25 -2.94
C LEU A 42 4.98 8.90 -3.61
N PHE A 43 4.81 10.22 -3.47
CA PHE A 43 3.79 10.95 -4.23
C PHE A 43 4.04 10.88 -5.73
N GLU A 44 5.28 11.04 -6.18
CA GLU A 44 5.65 10.96 -7.60
C GLU A 44 5.33 9.58 -8.19
N LYS A 45 5.56 8.52 -7.42
CA LYS A 45 5.36 7.14 -7.86
C LYS A 45 3.97 6.58 -7.56
N VAL A 46 3.05 7.33 -6.95
CA VAL A 46 1.76 6.81 -6.47
C VAL A 46 0.94 6.09 -7.56
N GLN A 47 1.10 6.50 -8.82
CA GLN A 47 0.42 5.92 -9.99
C GLN A 47 0.84 4.46 -10.26
N GLU A 48 2.00 4.05 -9.75
CA GLU A 48 2.54 2.69 -9.88
C GLU A 48 2.02 1.75 -8.79
N PHE A 49 1.30 2.29 -7.79
CA PHE A 49 0.85 1.54 -6.62
C PHE A 49 -0.59 1.03 -6.76
N MET A 50 -0.78 -0.19 -6.27
CA MET A 50 -2.08 -0.74 -5.90
C MET A 50 -2.15 -0.92 -4.39
N VAL A 51 -3.36 -0.73 -3.83
CA VAL A 51 -3.63 -0.85 -2.40
C VAL A 51 -4.76 -1.84 -2.15
N VAL A 52 -4.68 -2.49 -0.98
CA VAL A 52 -5.74 -3.34 -0.44
C VAL A 52 -6.37 -2.61 0.74
N GLU A 53 -7.69 -2.43 0.70
CA GLU A 53 -8.46 -1.86 1.80
C GLU A 53 -9.57 -2.81 2.27
N ASP A 54 -9.94 -2.68 3.55
CA ASP A 54 -11.12 -3.34 4.10
C ASP A 54 -12.41 -2.52 3.86
N GLN A 55 -13.55 -3.04 4.32
CA GLN A 55 -14.85 -2.35 4.22
C GLN A 55 -14.90 -1.00 4.97
N SER A 56 -13.99 -0.79 5.93
CA SER A 56 -13.89 0.46 6.70
C SER A 56 -12.99 1.49 6.02
N GLY A 57 -12.40 1.15 4.86
CA GLY A 57 -11.44 2.00 4.15
C GLY A 57 -10.04 1.98 4.77
N LYS A 58 -9.74 1.03 5.67
CA LYS A 58 -8.40 0.89 6.25
C LYS A 58 -7.47 0.20 5.28
N LEU A 59 -6.32 0.80 5.03
CA LEU A 59 -5.26 0.23 4.21
C LEU A 59 -4.60 -0.95 4.93
N LEU A 60 -4.54 -2.11 4.28
CA LEU A 60 -3.97 -3.33 4.82
C LEU A 60 -2.67 -3.73 4.12
N ALA A 61 -2.54 -3.41 2.83
CA ALA A 61 -1.35 -3.71 2.05
C ALA A 61 -1.19 -2.73 0.88
N ALA A 62 0.04 -2.61 0.38
CA ALA A 62 0.37 -1.85 -0.81
C ALA A 62 1.46 -2.57 -1.62
N GLY A 63 1.38 -2.50 -2.94
CA GLY A 63 2.37 -3.04 -3.86
C GLY A 63 2.56 -2.10 -5.04
N ALA A 64 3.77 -2.02 -5.58
CA ALA A 64 4.10 -1.18 -6.72
C ALA A 64 4.71 -1.99 -7.85
N LEU A 65 4.41 -1.60 -9.08
CA LEU A 65 5.05 -2.13 -10.27
C LEU A 65 5.71 -0.97 -11.03
N HIS A 66 7.04 -0.93 -10.97
CA HIS A 66 7.82 0.03 -11.73
C HIS A 66 8.23 -0.58 -13.06
N ILE A 67 7.94 0.11 -14.17
CA ILE A 67 8.37 -0.31 -15.50
C ILE A 67 9.72 0.36 -15.77
N MET A 68 10.78 -0.43 -15.91
CA MET A 68 12.07 0.08 -16.35
C MET A 68 12.15 0.13 -17.88
N TRP A 69 12.75 1.20 -18.38
CA TRP A 69 13.25 1.28 -19.75
C TRP A 69 14.70 0.80 -19.78
#